data_AF-N6UFK6-F1
#
_entry.id   AF-N6UFK6-F1
#
_cell.length_a   1.000
_cell.length_b   1.000
_cell.length_c   1.000
_cell.angle_alpha   90.00
_cell.angle_beta   90.00
_cell.angle_gamma   90.00
#
_symmetry.space_group_name_H-M   'P 1'
#
loop_
_entity.id
_entity.type
_entity.pdbx_description
1 polymer ?
#
loop_
_entity_poly.entity_id
_entity_poly.type
_entity_poly.pdbx_seq_one_letter_code
_entity_poly.pdbx_strand_id
1 'polypeptide(L)'
;MKLFGLFCVVFAVYFAKNVSGHGYMITPVNRASLWRVDWKQPPNYNDNEYFCGGVHAQYYVNGGRCGPCGDDWREPVPRSNENGGVYGNGVVLSNYTAGTVLTVKSILTANHLGSIYFHICELKNPTQPETEECFQPVYLADGTSHYSLHPTDYIFNTKIKLPEGLTCERCVLRWHYRTGNSWGMCEDGTQNMGCGNQEIFRSCADIRILAGDGASNEAPSDSGENEGSDDEDESSEGELKTGKMKLFGLFCVVFAVYFAKNVSGHGYMITPVNRASLWRVDWKQPPNYNDNEYFCGGVHAQYYVNGGRCGPCGDDWREPVPRSNENGGVYGNGVVLSNYTAGTVLTVKSILTANHLGSIYFHICELKNPTQPETEECFQPVYLADGTSHYSLHPTDYIFNTKIKLPEGLTCERCVLRWHYRTGNSWGMCEDGTQNMGCGNQEIFRSCADIRILAGDGASNEAPSDSGENEGSDDEDESSEGADAEDANESKPCFLPPQNLRK
;
A
#
# COMPACT_ATOMS: atom_id res chain seq x y z
N MET A 1 -37.88 -22.17 30.85
CA MET A 1 -37.75 -22.23 29.38
C MET A 1 -37.90 -20.83 28.82
N LYS A 2 -36.95 -20.42 27.97
CA LYS A 2 -36.91 -19.22 27.10
C LYS A 2 -36.77 -17.84 27.79
N LEU A 3 -35.53 -17.41 28.08
CA LEU A 3 -35.09 -16.00 27.87
C LEU A 3 -33.55 -15.78 28.05
N PHE A 4 -32.68 -16.66 27.54
CA PHE A 4 -31.21 -16.49 27.68
C PHE A 4 -30.41 -16.69 26.39
N GLY A 5 -31.07 -16.68 25.23
CA GLY A 5 -30.46 -17.01 23.93
C GLY A 5 -30.20 -15.83 22.98
N LEU A 6 -30.35 -14.58 23.42
CA LEU A 6 -30.26 -13.40 22.53
C LEU A 6 -29.16 -12.39 22.89
N PHE A 7 -28.25 -12.74 23.82
CA PHE A 7 -27.18 -11.82 24.24
C PHE A 7 -25.76 -12.20 23.76
N CYS A 8 -25.56 -13.39 23.19
CA CYS A 8 -24.23 -13.81 22.69
C CYS A 8 -24.01 -13.64 21.18
N VAL A 9 -25.04 -13.29 20.40
CA VAL A 9 -24.93 -13.20 18.92
C VAL A 9 -24.68 -11.76 18.44
N VAL A 10 -24.72 -10.77 19.33
CA VAL A 10 -24.57 -9.34 18.97
C VAL A 10 -23.15 -8.79 19.23
N PHE A 11 -22.26 -9.56 19.86
CA PHE A 11 -20.92 -9.08 20.24
C PHE A 11 -19.74 -9.58 19.38
N ALA A 12 -19.97 -10.40 18.35
CA ALA A 12 -18.91 -10.98 17.53
C ALA A 12 -18.74 -10.36 16.12
N VAL A 13 -19.37 -9.22 15.84
CA VAL A 13 -19.21 -8.49 14.55
C VAL A 13 -18.37 -7.20 14.72
N TYR A 14 -17.84 -6.96 15.92
CA TYR A 14 -16.93 -5.85 16.16
C TYR A 14 -15.48 -6.26 15.80
N PHE A 15 -14.86 -5.49 14.89
CA PHE A 15 -13.44 -5.50 14.49
C PHE A 15 -12.96 -6.46 13.38
N ALA A 16 -13.66 -6.54 12.24
CA ALA A 16 -13.01 -6.87 10.98
C ALA A 16 -12.73 -5.58 10.18
N LYS A 17 -11.67 -4.85 10.55
CA LYS A 17 -11.01 -3.96 9.57
C LYS A 17 -10.34 -4.89 8.57
N ASN A 18 -10.90 -5.01 7.38
CA ASN A 18 -10.27 -5.73 6.27
C ASN A 18 -9.15 -4.84 5.76
N VAL A 19 -7.93 -5.11 6.20
CA VAL A 19 -6.76 -4.45 5.62
C VAL A 19 -6.36 -5.25 4.39
N SER A 20 -6.09 -4.57 3.29
CA SER A 20 -5.56 -5.17 2.07
C SER A 20 -4.09 -4.80 2.06
N GLY A 21 -3.28 -5.84 2.14
CA GLY A 21 -1.85 -5.74 2.38
C GLY A 21 -1.52 -5.84 3.87
N HIS A 22 -0.66 -6.77 4.22
CA HIS A 22 -0.37 -7.08 5.63
C HIS A 22 1.09 -6.95 5.96
N GLY A 23 1.96 -7.11 4.98
CA GLY A 23 3.37 -6.80 5.16
C GLY A 23 4.30 -7.59 4.27
N TYR A 24 5.56 -7.25 4.40
CA TYR A 24 6.64 -7.75 3.57
C TYR A 24 8.00 -7.46 4.23
N MET A 25 9.04 -8.07 3.67
CA MET A 25 10.42 -7.78 4.02
C MET A 25 10.96 -6.65 3.16
N ILE A 26 11.45 -5.57 3.77
CA ILE A 26 12.06 -4.43 3.07
C ILE A 26 13.59 -4.43 3.15
N THR A 27 14.18 -5.25 4.02
CA THR A 27 15.64 -5.44 4.08
C THR A 27 15.94 -6.91 4.36
N PRO A 28 16.61 -7.63 3.44
CA PRO A 28 16.90 -7.23 2.05
C PRO A 28 15.63 -6.85 1.28
N VAL A 29 15.76 -5.94 0.31
CA VAL A 29 14.61 -5.42 -0.44
C VAL A 29 13.99 -6.55 -1.26
N ASN A 30 12.71 -6.84 -1.03
CA ASN A 30 11.99 -7.83 -1.84
C ASN A 30 11.76 -7.32 -3.27
N ARG A 31 11.58 -8.26 -4.20
CA ARG A 31 11.45 -8.04 -5.64
C ARG A 31 10.48 -6.94 -6.01
N ALA A 32 9.29 -6.98 -5.45
CA ALA A 32 8.24 -6.06 -5.86
C ALA A 32 8.19 -4.79 -5.00
N SER A 33 9.07 -4.68 -4.01
CA SER A 33 9.51 -3.40 -3.41
C SER A 33 10.79 -2.82 -4.04
N LEU A 34 11.42 -3.45 -5.04
CA LEU A 34 12.69 -2.96 -5.61
C LEU A 34 12.58 -1.55 -6.18
N TRP A 35 11.44 -1.20 -6.76
CA TRP A 35 11.17 0.13 -7.33
C TRP A 35 11.33 1.27 -6.32
N ARG A 36 11.23 0.96 -5.02
CA ARG A 36 11.43 1.91 -3.92
C ARG A 36 12.87 2.39 -3.79
N VAL A 37 13.82 1.61 -4.32
CA VAL A 37 15.27 1.87 -4.23
C VAL A 37 15.95 1.89 -5.59
N ASP A 38 15.33 1.33 -6.63
CA ASP A 38 15.78 1.40 -8.02
C ASP A 38 14.61 1.73 -8.95
N TRP A 39 14.53 3.00 -9.37
CA TRP A 39 13.46 3.54 -10.21
C TRP A 39 13.35 2.89 -11.60
N LYS A 40 14.36 2.12 -12.02
CA LYS A 40 14.32 1.35 -13.28
C LYS A 40 13.46 0.09 -13.17
N GLN A 41 13.15 -0.35 -11.96
CA GLN A 41 12.33 -1.53 -11.72
C GLN A 41 10.84 -1.18 -11.86
N PRO A 42 10.01 -2.08 -12.41
CA PRO A 42 8.59 -1.83 -12.53
C PRO A 42 7.95 -1.66 -11.13
N PRO A 43 7.19 -0.58 -10.90
CA PRO A 43 6.61 -0.33 -9.59
C PRO A 43 5.45 -1.27 -9.31
N ASN A 44 5.48 -1.89 -8.13
CA ASN A 44 4.30 -2.51 -7.52
C ASN A 44 3.87 -1.64 -6.34
N TYR A 45 2.79 -0.89 -6.50
CA TYR A 45 2.28 -0.02 -5.43
C TYR A 45 1.57 -0.81 -4.32
N ASN A 46 1.24 -2.07 -4.58
CA ASN A 46 0.60 -3.01 -3.66
C ASN A 46 1.64 -4.03 -3.16
N ASP A 47 2.83 -3.57 -2.83
CA ASP A 47 3.94 -4.44 -2.48
C ASP A 47 3.90 -5.03 -1.06
N ASN A 48 2.75 -4.86 -0.43
CA ASN A 48 2.31 -5.49 0.81
C ASN A 48 1.25 -6.58 0.60
N GLU A 49 0.80 -6.84 -0.63
CA GLU A 49 -0.38 -7.67 -0.96
C GLU A 49 -0.08 -9.11 -1.44
N TYR A 50 1.06 -9.69 -1.09
CA TYR A 50 1.44 -11.04 -1.58
C TYR A 50 0.79 -12.18 -0.80
N PHE A 51 -0.55 -12.15 -0.71
CA PHE A 51 -1.41 -12.99 0.11
C PHE A 51 -1.90 -14.28 -0.57
N CYS A 52 -1.14 -14.81 -1.53
CA CYS A 52 -1.48 -16.05 -2.24
C CYS A 52 -2.80 -16.00 -3.04
N GLY A 53 -3.25 -14.80 -3.45
CA GLY A 53 -4.56 -14.57 -4.07
C GLY A 53 -5.75 -14.52 -3.09
N GLY A 54 -5.47 -14.73 -1.80
CA GLY A 54 -6.36 -14.51 -0.66
C GLY A 54 -6.81 -15.83 -0.05
N VAL A 55 -7.32 -15.80 1.18
CA VAL A 55 -7.76 -17.02 1.90
C VAL A 55 -8.68 -17.89 1.06
N HIS A 56 -9.62 -17.28 0.32
CA HIS A 56 -10.53 -18.02 -0.54
C HIS A 56 -9.80 -18.73 -1.70
N ALA A 57 -8.99 -17.99 -2.47
CA ALA A 57 -8.24 -18.55 -3.58
C ALA A 57 -7.29 -19.64 -3.10
N GLN A 58 -6.53 -19.37 -2.05
CA GLN A 58 -5.55 -20.31 -1.51
C GLN A 58 -6.21 -21.62 -1.05
N TYR A 59 -7.17 -21.57 -0.13
CA TYR A 59 -7.64 -22.79 0.52
C TYR A 59 -8.79 -23.47 -0.21
N TYR A 60 -9.74 -22.70 -0.74
CA TYR A 60 -10.96 -23.26 -1.32
C TYR A 60 -10.84 -23.54 -2.81
N VAL A 61 -9.96 -22.82 -3.52
CA VAL A 61 -9.71 -23.04 -4.95
C VAL A 61 -8.41 -23.80 -5.18
N ASN A 62 -7.33 -23.43 -4.49
CA ASN A 62 -5.99 -23.94 -4.75
C ASN A 62 -5.58 -25.10 -3.84
N GLY A 63 -6.44 -25.52 -2.89
CA GLY A 63 -6.16 -26.63 -1.99
C GLY A 63 -5.03 -26.33 -1.00
N GLY A 64 -4.94 -25.09 -0.53
CA GLY A 64 -3.90 -24.60 0.37
C GLY A 64 -2.63 -24.08 -0.32
N ARG A 65 -2.51 -24.24 -1.64
CA ARG A 65 -1.30 -23.88 -2.40
C ARG A 65 -1.19 -22.38 -2.64
N CYS A 66 0.05 -21.90 -2.59
CA CYS A 66 0.45 -20.51 -2.78
C CYS A 66 1.68 -20.45 -3.68
N GLY A 67 1.84 -19.40 -4.49
CA GLY A 67 3.09 -19.17 -5.21
C GLY A 67 4.30 -19.11 -4.26
N PRO A 68 5.50 -19.55 -4.68
CA PRO A 68 6.72 -19.44 -3.88
C PRO A 68 6.97 -18.02 -3.34
N CYS A 69 6.58 -16.99 -4.11
CA CYS A 69 6.75 -15.57 -3.76
C CYS A 69 5.44 -14.81 -3.54
N GLY A 70 4.38 -15.54 -3.16
CA GLY A 70 3.15 -14.97 -2.59
C GLY A 70 2.08 -14.58 -3.62
N ASP A 71 2.32 -14.80 -4.90
CA ASP A 71 1.31 -14.67 -5.95
C ASP A 71 0.24 -15.79 -5.85
N ASP A 72 -0.91 -15.60 -6.51
CA ASP A 72 -1.94 -16.63 -6.62
C ASP A 72 -1.38 -17.87 -7.35
N TRP A 73 -1.56 -19.05 -6.76
CA TRP A 73 -1.08 -20.31 -7.32
C TRP A 73 -1.60 -20.60 -8.74
N ARG A 74 -2.71 -20.00 -9.17
CA ARG A 74 -3.27 -20.21 -10.52
C ARG A 74 -2.58 -19.38 -11.59
N GLU A 75 -1.83 -18.36 -11.22
CA GLU A 75 -1.12 -17.52 -12.18
C GLU A 75 -0.07 -18.36 -12.95
N PRO A 76 0.15 -18.05 -14.24
CA PRO A 76 1.18 -18.71 -15.04
C PRO A 76 2.56 -18.55 -14.42
N VAL A 77 3.38 -19.60 -14.53
CA VAL A 77 4.78 -19.59 -14.10
C VAL A 77 5.67 -19.09 -15.27
N PRO A 78 6.61 -18.15 -15.05
CA PRO A 78 6.89 -17.47 -13.78
C PRO A 78 5.80 -16.46 -13.42
N ARG A 79 5.34 -16.50 -12.17
CA ARG A 79 4.40 -15.52 -11.62
C ARG A 79 5.09 -14.18 -11.43
N SER A 80 4.34 -13.11 -11.18
CA SER A 80 4.86 -11.74 -11.16
C SER A 80 6.06 -11.55 -10.24
N ASN A 81 6.05 -12.15 -9.03
CA ASN A 81 7.15 -12.04 -8.07
C ASN A 81 8.17 -13.18 -8.13
N GLU A 82 8.02 -14.16 -9.02
CA GLU A 82 8.99 -15.26 -9.18
C GLU A 82 10.16 -14.85 -10.08
N ASN A 83 11.29 -15.55 -10.01
CA ASN A 83 12.41 -15.25 -10.91
C ASN A 83 11.99 -15.40 -12.38
N GLY A 84 12.23 -14.35 -13.18
CA GLY A 84 11.76 -14.25 -14.57
C GLY A 84 10.37 -13.64 -14.74
N GLY A 85 9.65 -13.38 -13.64
CA GLY A 85 8.41 -12.60 -13.62
C GLY A 85 8.66 -11.10 -13.73
N VAL A 86 7.57 -10.31 -13.77
CA VAL A 86 7.61 -8.84 -13.92
C VAL A 86 8.54 -8.17 -12.90
N TYR A 87 8.52 -8.63 -11.64
CA TYR A 87 9.32 -8.07 -10.55
C TYR A 87 10.57 -8.91 -10.24
N GLY A 88 10.65 -10.15 -10.73
CA GLY A 88 11.78 -11.05 -10.53
C GLY A 88 12.92 -10.83 -11.51
N ASN A 89 13.40 -9.60 -11.64
CA ASN A 89 14.44 -9.19 -12.60
C ASN A 89 15.87 -9.60 -12.21
N GLY A 90 16.03 -10.30 -11.09
CA GLY A 90 17.31 -10.81 -10.61
C GLY A 90 18.31 -9.76 -10.14
N VAL A 91 17.80 -8.61 -9.71
CA VAL A 91 18.61 -7.53 -9.15
C VAL A 91 19.07 -7.90 -7.75
N VAL A 92 20.37 -8.06 -7.58
CA VAL A 92 20.99 -8.31 -6.27
C VAL A 92 21.55 -6.99 -5.73
N LEU A 93 20.95 -6.49 -4.65
CA LEU A 93 21.39 -5.24 -3.99
C LEU A 93 22.27 -5.50 -2.76
N SER A 94 22.32 -6.72 -2.26
CA SER A 94 22.97 -7.04 -0.98
C SER A 94 23.79 -8.31 -1.07
N ASN A 95 25.02 -8.22 -0.55
CA ASN A 95 25.93 -9.34 -0.38
C ASN A 95 26.05 -9.67 1.10
N TYR A 96 25.95 -10.95 1.43
CA TYR A 96 26.10 -11.47 2.78
C TYR A 96 27.17 -12.57 2.80
N THR A 97 27.59 -12.96 3.99
CA THR A 97 28.58 -14.02 4.19
C THR A 97 27.91 -15.23 4.83
N ALA A 98 28.22 -16.43 4.34
CA ALA A 98 27.68 -17.69 4.87
C ALA A 98 27.89 -17.79 6.39
N GLY A 99 26.92 -18.35 7.12
CA GLY A 99 26.98 -18.49 8.57
C GLY A 99 26.77 -17.21 9.40
N THR A 100 26.75 -16.02 8.78
CA THR A 100 26.56 -14.77 9.52
C THR A 100 25.11 -14.51 9.92
N VAL A 101 24.92 -13.68 10.95
CA VAL A 101 23.61 -13.21 11.37
C VAL A 101 23.18 -12.03 10.51
N LEU A 102 22.10 -12.21 9.76
CA LEU A 102 21.44 -11.18 8.97
C LEU A 102 20.31 -10.55 9.79
N THR A 103 20.28 -9.22 9.86
CA THR A 103 19.13 -8.49 10.38
C THR A 103 18.16 -8.21 9.23
N VAL A 104 16.99 -8.84 9.29
CA VAL A 104 15.88 -8.63 8.37
C VAL A 104 14.95 -7.57 8.91
N LYS A 105 14.65 -6.54 8.12
CA LYS A 105 13.63 -5.54 8.45
C LYS A 105 12.32 -5.90 7.78
N SER A 106 11.28 -6.10 8.59
CA SER A 106 9.92 -6.36 8.14
C SER A 106 9.03 -5.14 8.37
N ILE A 107 8.05 -4.96 7.50
CA ILE A 107 7.03 -3.94 7.61
C ILE A 107 5.68 -4.62 7.51
N LEU A 108 4.85 -4.45 8.53
CA LEU A 108 3.45 -4.84 8.49
C LEU A 108 2.59 -3.59 8.33
N THR A 109 1.72 -3.62 7.33
CA THR A 109 0.68 -2.60 7.12
C THR A 109 -0.59 -2.92 7.90
N ALA A 110 -0.76 -4.19 8.26
CA ALA A 110 -1.70 -4.66 9.27
C ALA A 110 -1.09 -5.81 10.06
N ASN A 111 -1.16 -5.69 11.38
CA ASN A 111 -0.71 -6.75 12.28
C ASN A 111 -1.90 -7.69 12.58
N HIS A 112 -1.79 -8.94 12.12
CA HIS A 112 -2.78 -10.00 12.35
C HIS A 112 -2.26 -11.09 13.29
N LEU A 113 -1.25 -10.75 14.12
CA LEU A 113 -0.53 -11.67 14.99
C LEU A 113 -0.02 -12.89 14.21
N GLY A 114 0.34 -13.97 14.89
CA GLY A 114 0.89 -15.16 14.25
C GLY A 114 2.41 -15.10 14.12
N SER A 115 2.94 -15.68 13.05
CA SER A 115 4.35 -16.08 13.00
C SER A 115 5.01 -15.79 11.65
N ILE A 116 6.25 -15.33 11.71
CA ILE A 116 7.09 -15.08 10.53
C ILE A 116 8.22 -16.09 10.45
N TYR A 117 8.32 -16.73 9.30
CA TYR A 117 9.29 -17.74 8.96
C TYR A 117 10.18 -17.26 7.83
N PHE A 118 11.43 -17.72 7.82
CA PHE A 118 12.38 -17.42 6.76
C PHE A 118 12.79 -18.71 6.06
N HIS A 119 12.93 -18.62 4.74
CA HIS A 119 13.42 -19.72 3.93
C HIS A 119 14.39 -19.19 2.89
N ILE A 120 15.33 -20.02 2.46
CA ILE A 120 16.29 -19.66 1.42
C ILE A 120 16.37 -20.73 0.34
N CYS A 121 16.47 -20.28 -0.91
CA CYS A 121 16.65 -21.13 -2.09
C CYS A 121 17.90 -20.67 -2.84
N GLU A 122 18.77 -21.61 -3.19
CA GLU A 122 19.87 -21.37 -4.15
C GLU A 122 19.35 -21.53 -5.58
N LEU A 123 19.37 -20.46 -6.38
CA LEU A 123 19.01 -20.54 -7.80
C LEU A 123 20.14 -21.17 -8.61
N LYS A 124 20.11 -22.50 -8.73
CA LYS A 124 21.07 -23.26 -9.57
C LYS A 124 21.05 -22.82 -11.04
N ASN A 125 19.89 -22.41 -11.54
CA ASN A 125 19.76 -21.79 -12.85
C ASN A 125 19.12 -20.40 -12.71
N PRO A 126 19.88 -19.31 -12.96
CA PRO A 126 19.39 -17.95 -12.76
C PRO A 126 18.31 -17.53 -13.77
N THR A 127 18.04 -18.35 -14.79
CA THR A 127 17.00 -18.09 -15.81
C THR A 127 15.69 -18.82 -15.55
N GLN A 128 15.59 -19.61 -14.48
CA GLN A 128 14.40 -20.39 -14.14
C GLN A 128 13.78 -19.91 -12.82
N PRO A 129 12.45 -19.96 -12.68
CA PRO A 129 11.79 -19.65 -11.42
C PRO A 129 12.21 -20.62 -10.32
N GLU A 130 12.36 -20.11 -9.09
CA GLU A 130 12.46 -20.94 -7.90
C GLU A 130 11.18 -21.78 -7.69
N THR A 131 11.35 -23.00 -7.15
CA THR A 131 10.22 -23.89 -6.80
C THR A 131 10.09 -24.02 -5.29
N GLU A 132 8.93 -24.48 -4.80
CA GLU A 132 8.71 -24.67 -3.36
C GLU A 132 9.73 -25.65 -2.76
N GLU A 133 10.13 -26.68 -3.51
CA GLU A 133 11.10 -27.70 -3.09
C GLU A 133 12.53 -27.16 -2.90
N CYS A 134 12.84 -26.02 -3.52
CA CYS A 134 14.15 -25.39 -3.36
C CYS A 134 14.32 -24.75 -1.98
N PHE A 135 13.23 -24.26 -1.39
CA PHE A 135 13.29 -23.48 -0.16
C PHE A 135 13.59 -24.34 1.06
N GLN A 136 14.73 -24.05 1.69
CA GLN A 136 15.13 -24.62 2.97
C GLN A 136 14.85 -23.63 4.11
N PRO A 137 14.47 -24.11 5.32
CA PRO A 137 14.20 -23.22 6.45
C PRO A 137 15.48 -22.48 6.90
N VAL A 138 15.31 -21.23 7.30
CA VAL A 138 16.34 -20.40 7.95
C VAL A 138 15.86 -20.05 9.34
N TYR A 139 16.65 -20.43 10.35
CA TYR A 139 16.32 -20.22 11.76
C TYR A 139 16.71 -18.81 12.21
N LEU A 140 16.03 -18.35 13.26
CA LEU A 140 16.41 -17.14 13.96
C LEU A 140 17.78 -17.32 14.63
N ALA A 141 18.45 -16.21 14.92
CA ALA A 141 19.77 -16.23 15.55
C ALA A 141 19.77 -16.82 16.97
N ASP A 142 18.60 -16.86 17.64
CA ASP A 142 18.40 -17.52 18.93
C ASP A 142 18.09 -19.03 18.81
N GLY A 143 18.05 -19.56 17.59
CA GLY A 143 17.77 -20.98 17.31
C GLY A 143 16.30 -21.33 17.13
N THR A 144 15.37 -20.39 17.33
CA THR A 144 13.94 -20.63 17.10
C THR A 144 13.60 -20.67 15.61
N SER A 145 12.50 -21.34 15.25
CA SER A 145 12.09 -21.52 13.85
C SER A 145 11.35 -20.33 13.25
N HIS A 146 10.86 -19.42 14.09
CA HIS A 146 10.03 -18.30 13.66
C HIS A 146 9.99 -17.18 14.68
N TYR A 147 9.63 -15.99 14.20
CA TYR A 147 9.36 -14.83 15.03
C TYR A 147 7.85 -14.76 15.31
N SER A 148 7.46 -14.75 16.59
CA SER A 148 6.06 -14.54 17.00
C SER A 148 5.77 -13.05 17.12
N LEU A 149 4.73 -12.58 16.45
CA LEU A 149 4.40 -11.16 16.40
C LEU A 149 3.77 -10.66 17.71
N HIS A 150 4.25 -9.52 18.19
CA HIS A 150 3.58 -8.74 19.23
C HIS A 150 2.56 -7.78 18.60
N PRO A 151 1.44 -7.41 19.26
CA PRO A 151 0.45 -6.48 18.71
C PRO A 151 0.97 -5.11 18.26
N THR A 152 2.14 -4.69 18.74
CA THR A 152 2.77 -3.40 18.37
C THR A 152 3.77 -3.51 17.24
N ASP A 153 3.97 -4.69 16.68
CA ASP A 153 4.93 -4.93 15.61
C ASP A 153 4.36 -4.44 14.27
N TYR A 154 4.82 -3.28 13.83
CA TYR A 154 4.51 -2.72 12.50
C TYR A 154 5.78 -2.51 11.67
N ILE A 155 6.88 -2.13 12.32
CA ILE A 155 8.21 -2.06 11.71
C ILE A 155 9.18 -2.66 12.72
N PHE A 156 9.75 -3.82 12.41
CA PHE A 156 10.62 -4.53 13.33
C PHE A 156 11.74 -5.26 12.61
N ASN A 157 12.75 -5.62 13.39
CA ASN A 157 13.94 -6.31 12.93
C ASN A 157 13.96 -7.72 13.50
N THR A 158 14.17 -8.70 12.63
CA THR A 158 14.36 -10.09 13.01
C THR A 158 15.79 -10.50 12.66
N LYS A 159 16.50 -11.15 13.58
CA LYS A 159 17.85 -11.65 13.33
C LYS A 159 17.77 -13.12 12.90
N ILE A 160 18.25 -13.43 11.71
CA ILE A 160 18.31 -14.80 11.16
C ILE A 160 19.75 -15.24 10.98
N LYS A 161 20.05 -16.52 11.20
CA LYS A 161 21.38 -17.08 10.95
C LYS A 161 21.40 -17.71 9.56
N LEU A 162 22.19 -17.15 8.64
CA LEU A 162 22.34 -17.74 7.31
C LEU A 162 22.99 -19.13 7.41
N PRO A 163 22.58 -20.11 6.57
CA PRO A 163 23.16 -21.45 6.62
C PRO A 163 24.68 -21.44 6.46
N GLU A 164 25.37 -22.24 7.27
CA GLU A 164 26.81 -22.44 7.15
C GLU A 164 27.12 -23.18 5.84
N GLY A 165 28.17 -22.74 5.14
CA GLY A 165 28.59 -23.35 3.88
C GLY A 165 27.70 -23.07 2.66
N LEU A 166 26.56 -22.39 2.82
CA LEU A 166 25.73 -21.97 1.68
C LEU A 166 26.38 -20.76 0.98
N THR A 167 26.74 -20.92 -0.29
CA THR A 167 27.25 -19.84 -1.14
C THR A 167 26.47 -19.80 -2.45
N CYS A 168 26.13 -18.61 -2.92
CA CYS A 168 25.32 -18.45 -4.12
C CYS A 168 25.50 -17.06 -4.73
N GLU A 169 25.63 -16.99 -6.04
CA GLU A 169 25.57 -15.72 -6.79
C GLU A 169 24.16 -15.13 -6.78
N ARG A 170 23.15 -16.01 -6.81
CA ARG A 170 21.73 -15.66 -6.69
C ARG A 170 21.03 -16.64 -5.76
N CYS A 171 20.73 -16.19 -4.56
CA CYS A 171 19.80 -16.83 -3.64
C CYS A 171 18.50 -16.04 -3.57
N VAL A 172 17.41 -16.75 -3.29
CA VAL A 172 16.12 -16.15 -2.98
C VAL A 172 15.86 -16.33 -1.50
N LEU A 173 15.82 -15.22 -0.76
CA LEU A 173 15.36 -15.21 0.63
C LEU A 173 13.85 -14.95 0.63
N ARG A 174 13.09 -15.90 1.17
CA ARG A 174 11.63 -15.81 1.32
C ARG A 174 11.27 -15.48 2.76
N TRP A 175 10.62 -14.34 2.93
CA TRP A 175 9.85 -14.01 4.11
C TRP A 175 8.46 -14.63 3.97
N HIS A 176 8.01 -15.37 4.99
CA HIS A 176 6.74 -16.08 5.00
C HIS A 176 5.99 -15.74 6.29
N TYR A 177 4.90 -14.99 6.17
CA TYR A 177 4.05 -14.65 7.29
C TYR A 177 2.78 -15.49 7.26
N ARG A 178 2.53 -16.25 8.34
CA ARG A 178 1.28 -16.94 8.61
C ARG A 178 0.54 -16.16 9.68
N THR A 179 -0.63 -15.60 9.35
CA THR A 179 -1.42 -14.82 10.31
C THR A 179 -1.95 -15.71 11.44
N GLY A 180 -2.44 -15.07 12.51
CA GLY A 180 -2.96 -15.75 13.70
C GLY A 180 -4.35 -15.28 14.12
N ASN A 181 -5.08 -14.60 13.23
CA ASN A 181 -6.34 -13.91 13.55
C ASN A 181 -7.59 -14.67 13.10
N SER A 182 -7.46 -15.86 12.49
CA SER A 182 -8.62 -16.68 12.09
C SER A 182 -8.86 -17.81 13.08
N TRP A 183 -10.13 -18.08 13.38
CA TRP A 183 -10.53 -19.22 14.21
C TRP A 183 -10.58 -20.50 13.37
N GLY A 184 -10.02 -21.59 13.89
CA GLY A 184 -10.03 -22.86 13.17
C GLY A 184 -9.74 -24.07 14.05
N MET A 185 -9.79 -25.25 13.45
CA MET A 185 -9.51 -26.53 14.12
C MET A 185 -8.00 -26.73 14.26
N CYS A 186 -7.54 -27.00 15.46
CA CYS A 186 -6.16 -27.34 15.78
C CYS A 186 -5.90 -28.83 15.50
N GLU A 187 -4.63 -29.25 15.47
CA GLU A 187 -4.25 -30.64 15.19
C GLU A 187 -4.74 -31.64 16.25
N ASP A 188 -4.89 -31.19 17.49
CA ASP A 188 -5.45 -31.97 18.61
C ASP A 188 -6.99 -32.09 18.55
N GLY A 189 -7.63 -31.53 17.52
CA GLY A 189 -9.08 -31.53 17.34
C GLY A 189 -9.82 -30.44 18.11
N THR A 190 -9.12 -29.61 18.91
CA THR A 190 -9.72 -28.43 19.54
C THR A 190 -9.95 -27.33 18.50
N GLN A 191 -10.66 -26.26 18.87
CA GLN A 191 -10.79 -25.08 18.01
C GLN A 191 -10.33 -23.86 18.78
N ASN A 192 -9.41 -23.10 18.18
CA ASN A 192 -8.82 -21.89 18.76
C ASN A 192 -8.49 -20.86 17.69
N MET A 193 -8.22 -19.63 18.13
CA MET A 193 -7.68 -18.57 17.28
C MET A 193 -6.27 -18.94 16.81
N GLY A 194 -5.96 -18.72 15.52
CA GLY A 194 -4.67 -19.05 14.89
C GLY A 194 -4.53 -20.50 14.41
N CYS A 195 -5.51 -21.36 14.70
CA CYS A 195 -5.57 -22.74 14.23
C CYS A 195 -6.24 -22.87 12.84
N GLY A 196 -5.98 -23.98 12.15
CA GLY A 196 -6.52 -24.23 10.82
C GLY A 196 -5.95 -23.31 9.73
N ASN A 197 -6.77 -23.02 8.72
CA ASN A 197 -6.41 -22.17 7.60
C ASN A 197 -6.23 -20.72 8.05
N GLN A 198 -5.07 -20.15 7.78
CA GLN A 198 -4.73 -18.77 8.10
C GLN A 198 -4.32 -18.06 6.82
N GLU A 199 -4.47 -16.74 6.76
CA GLU A 199 -3.94 -16.02 5.61
C GLU A 199 -2.41 -16.11 5.59
N ILE A 200 -1.85 -16.27 4.39
CA ILE A 200 -0.42 -16.44 4.20
C ILE A 200 0.10 -15.34 3.29
N PHE A 201 1.18 -14.69 3.70
CA PHE A 201 1.92 -13.74 2.88
C PHE A 201 3.31 -14.27 2.61
N ARG A 202 3.80 -14.10 1.39
CA ARG A 202 5.19 -14.43 1.04
C ARG A 202 5.82 -13.30 0.23
N SER A 203 7.03 -12.90 0.59
CA SER A 203 7.82 -11.96 -0.22
C SER A 203 9.22 -12.52 -0.43
N CYS A 204 9.77 -12.30 -1.62
CA CYS A 204 11.06 -12.86 -2.04
C CYS A 204 12.06 -11.75 -2.35
N ALA A 205 13.29 -11.86 -1.86
CA ALA A 205 14.40 -10.97 -2.19
C ALA A 205 15.56 -11.75 -2.82
N ASP A 206 16.13 -11.20 -3.89
CA ASP A 206 17.36 -11.73 -4.49
C ASP A 206 18.58 -11.22 -3.71
N ILE A 207 19.38 -12.14 -3.18
CA ILE A 207 20.59 -11.86 -2.40
C ILE A 207 21.77 -12.69 -2.90
N ARG A 208 22.99 -12.25 -2.61
CA ARG A 208 24.21 -13.03 -2.84
C ARG A 208 24.82 -13.45 -1.51
N ILE A 209 25.27 -14.70 -1.42
CA ILE A 209 25.98 -15.22 -0.26
C ILE A 209 27.39 -15.66 -0.66
N LEU A 210 28.37 -15.02 -0.05
CA LEU A 210 29.80 -15.28 -0.22
C LEU A 210 30.27 -16.34 0.78
N ALA A 211 31.38 -17.01 0.47
CA ALA A 211 32.02 -17.94 1.40
C ALA A 211 32.41 -17.22 2.70
N GLY A 212 32.17 -17.88 3.83
CA GLY A 212 32.69 -17.43 5.13
C GLY A 212 34.15 -17.82 5.29
N ASP A 213 34.98 -16.89 5.76
CA ASP A 213 36.34 -17.22 6.22
C ASP A 213 36.20 -18.12 7.44
N GLY A 214 36.56 -19.40 7.31
CA GLY A 214 36.37 -20.45 8.31
C GLY A 214 37.17 -20.29 9.60
N ALA A 215 37.01 -19.17 10.31
CA ALA A 215 37.49 -18.97 11.65
C ALA A 215 36.44 -19.49 12.64
N SER A 216 36.57 -20.75 13.03
CA SER A 216 36.00 -21.28 14.26
C SER A 216 36.46 -20.40 15.42
N ASN A 217 35.54 -19.71 16.10
CA ASN A 217 35.80 -19.16 17.41
C ASN A 217 34.56 -19.30 18.29
N GLU A 218 34.84 -19.84 19.47
CA GLU A 218 33.96 -20.26 20.54
C GLU A 218 33.00 -19.15 20.98
N ALA A 219 31.75 -19.52 21.25
CA ALA A 219 30.81 -18.68 21.96
C ALA A 219 31.25 -18.56 23.43
N PRO A 220 31.27 -17.34 24.02
CA PRO A 220 31.35 -17.20 25.45
C PRO A 220 30.04 -17.69 26.09
N SER A 221 30.16 -18.69 26.96
CA SER A 221 29.13 -19.09 27.91
C SER A 221 28.82 -17.93 28.86
N ASP A 222 27.56 -17.55 28.98
CA ASP A 222 27.08 -16.80 30.14
C ASP A 222 25.91 -17.52 30.78
N SER A 223 25.99 -17.59 32.10
CA SER A 223 25.27 -18.44 33.04
C SER A 223 24.51 -17.55 34.01
N GLY A 224 23.22 -17.82 34.20
CA GLY A 224 22.38 -17.24 35.26
C GLY A 224 20.94 -17.68 35.02
N GLU A 225 20.53 -18.83 35.54
CA GLU A 225 19.93 -19.07 36.86
C GLU A 225 18.42 -18.74 36.95
N ASN A 226 17.69 -19.78 37.34
CA ASN A 226 16.26 -19.93 37.58
C ASN A 226 15.68 -18.93 38.58
N GLU A 227 14.38 -18.64 38.44
CA GLU A 227 13.40 -18.87 39.51
C GLU A 227 12.10 -19.42 38.91
N GLY A 228 11.64 -20.54 39.47
CA GLY A 228 10.35 -21.17 39.15
C GLY A 228 9.27 -20.75 40.15
N SER A 229 8.03 -21.06 39.79
CA SER A 229 6.94 -21.21 40.75
C SER A 229 5.94 -22.21 40.18
N ASP A 230 5.88 -23.36 40.85
CA ASP A 230 4.86 -24.39 40.74
C ASP A 230 3.48 -23.83 41.11
N ASP A 231 2.42 -24.40 40.53
CA ASP A 231 1.16 -24.64 41.24
C ASP A 231 0.40 -25.78 40.51
N GLU A 232 0.24 -26.89 41.22
CA GLU A 232 -0.65 -28.02 40.92
C GLU A 232 -2.09 -27.71 41.40
N ASP A 233 -3.07 -28.40 40.79
CA ASP A 233 -4.40 -28.81 41.30
C ASP A 233 -5.49 -28.53 40.26
N GLU A 234 -6.56 -29.29 40.12
CA GLU A 234 -6.91 -30.69 40.35
C GLU A 234 -8.21 -30.85 39.54
N SER A 235 -8.42 -32.04 39.00
CA SER A 235 -9.61 -32.46 38.25
C SER A 235 -10.95 -32.20 38.95
N SER A 236 -11.99 -31.87 38.19
CA SER A 236 -13.31 -32.49 38.41
C SER A 236 -14.16 -32.54 37.13
N GLU A 237 -14.69 -33.74 36.90
CA GLU A 237 -15.55 -34.11 35.79
C GLU A 237 -16.96 -33.54 35.94
N GLY A 238 -17.59 -33.19 34.81
CA GLY A 238 -18.99 -32.84 34.74
C GLY A 238 -19.58 -33.21 33.39
N GLU A 239 -20.17 -34.40 33.29
CA GLU A 239 -20.97 -34.85 32.15
C GLU A 239 -22.14 -33.90 31.87
N LEU A 240 -22.30 -33.45 30.61
CA LEU A 240 -23.60 -32.98 30.13
C LEU A 240 -23.97 -33.54 28.75
N LYS A 241 -24.94 -34.44 28.84
CA LYS A 241 -25.73 -35.17 27.85
C LYS A 241 -25.92 -34.52 26.47
N THR A 242 -25.66 -35.34 25.47
CA THR A 242 -25.98 -35.19 24.04
C THR A 242 -27.46 -34.89 23.78
N GLY A 243 -27.73 -33.77 23.08
CA GLY A 243 -29.01 -33.46 22.47
C GLY A 243 -28.85 -33.23 20.97
N LYS A 244 -29.43 -34.11 20.14
CA LYS A 244 -29.53 -33.97 18.68
C LYS A 244 -30.40 -32.76 18.34
N MET A 245 -29.92 -31.85 17.51
CA MET A 245 -30.82 -31.02 16.69
C MET A 245 -30.20 -30.78 15.31
N LYS A 246 -30.70 -31.55 14.34
CA LYS A 246 -30.39 -31.42 12.93
C LYS A 246 -31.27 -30.33 12.31
N LEU A 247 -30.68 -29.63 11.35
CA LEU A 247 -31.30 -29.08 10.14
C LEU A 247 -32.10 -27.77 10.28
N PHE A 248 -31.40 -26.64 10.30
CA PHE A 248 -31.84 -25.37 9.66
C PHE A 248 -30.59 -24.54 9.32
N GLY A 249 -29.80 -25.02 8.36
CA GLY A 249 -28.50 -24.46 8.00
C GLY A 249 -28.28 -24.33 6.50
N LEU A 250 -29.30 -23.93 5.74
CA LEU A 250 -29.18 -23.79 4.28
C LEU A 250 -29.80 -22.52 3.70
N PHE A 251 -30.24 -21.56 4.52
CA PHE A 251 -30.79 -20.29 4.01
C PHE A 251 -29.97 -19.04 4.38
N CYS A 252 -29.04 -19.13 5.35
CA CYS A 252 -28.16 -18.02 5.74
C CYS A 252 -26.78 -18.03 5.06
N VAL A 253 -26.41 -19.13 4.39
CA VAL A 253 -25.07 -19.28 3.76
C VAL A 253 -25.03 -18.69 2.35
N VAL A 254 -26.18 -18.52 1.68
CA VAL A 254 -26.22 -18.02 0.29
C VAL A 254 -26.24 -16.49 0.22
N PHE A 255 -26.62 -15.78 1.29
CA PHE A 255 -26.66 -14.32 1.30
C PHE A 255 -25.34 -13.66 1.76
N ALA A 256 -24.45 -14.42 2.41
CA ALA A 256 -23.16 -13.92 2.92
C ALA A 256 -22.02 -14.00 1.88
N VAL A 257 -22.23 -14.66 0.73
CA VAL A 257 -21.17 -14.94 -0.26
C VAL A 257 -21.10 -13.89 -1.39
N TYR A 258 -21.97 -12.86 -1.39
CA TYR A 258 -22.02 -11.88 -2.49
C TYR A 258 -21.29 -10.54 -2.25
N PHE A 259 -20.64 -10.32 -1.09
CA PHE A 259 -20.06 -9.00 -0.76
C PHE A 259 -18.68 -9.02 -0.06
N ALA A 260 -17.79 -9.94 -0.42
CA ALA A 260 -16.42 -9.96 0.13
C ALA A 260 -15.36 -9.71 -0.95
N LYS A 261 -15.27 -8.46 -1.42
CA LYS A 261 -14.04 -7.87 -1.94
C LYS A 261 -13.88 -6.51 -1.27
N ASN A 262 -13.25 -6.50 -0.11
CA ASN A 262 -12.86 -5.27 0.56
C ASN A 262 -11.40 -5.03 0.18
N VAL A 263 -11.17 -4.08 -0.72
CA VAL A 263 -9.82 -3.54 -0.91
C VAL A 263 -9.64 -2.47 0.18
N SER A 264 -8.43 -2.28 0.69
CA SER A 264 -8.16 -1.26 1.72
C SER A 264 -7.53 -0.02 1.10
N GLY A 265 -6.76 -0.19 0.02
CA GLY A 265 -6.28 0.89 -0.82
C GLY A 265 -7.11 1.03 -2.09
N HIS A 266 -7.54 2.24 -2.43
CA HIS A 266 -8.31 2.45 -3.66
C HIS A 266 -7.76 3.53 -4.56
N GLY A 267 -6.78 4.30 -4.08
CA GLY A 267 -5.98 5.14 -4.95
C GLY A 267 -5.69 6.52 -4.40
N TYR A 268 -4.89 7.24 -5.16
CA TYR A 268 -4.34 8.52 -4.79
C TYR A 268 -3.78 9.24 -6.02
N MET A 269 -3.47 10.51 -5.82
CA MET A 269 -2.75 11.33 -6.79
C MET A 269 -1.25 11.23 -6.55
N ILE A 270 -0.47 10.80 -7.55
CA ILE A 270 0.99 10.71 -7.45
C ILE A 270 1.70 11.89 -8.14
N THR A 271 1.00 12.63 -9.00
CA THR A 271 1.51 13.87 -9.59
C THR A 271 0.42 14.93 -9.59
N PRO A 272 0.59 16.07 -8.88
CA PRO A 272 1.67 16.35 -7.94
C PRO A 272 1.74 15.31 -6.81
N VAL A 273 2.94 15.11 -6.24
CA VAL A 273 3.15 14.09 -5.21
C VAL A 273 2.34 14.44 -3.97
N ASN A 274 1.43 13.55 -3.57
CA ASN A 274 0.67 13.75 -2.34
C ASN A 274 1.57 13.59 -1.11
N ARG A 275 1.19 14.24 -0.01
CA ARG A 275 1.89 14.28 1.29
C ARG A 275 2.37 12.91 1.74
N ALA A 276 1.51 11.94 1.56
CA ALA A 276 1.68 10.63 2.10
C ALA A 276 2.50 9.71 1.19
N SER A 277 2.65 10.07 -0.07
CA SER A 277 3.62 9.49 -1.01
C SER A 277 4.94 10.26 -1.08
N LEU A 278 5.12 11.35 -0.32
CA LEU A 278 6.35 12.17 -0.38
C LEU A 278 7.61 11.35 -0.12
N TRP A 279 7.54 10.38 0.80
CA TRP A 279 8.65 9.48 1.11
C TRP A 279 9.12 8.62 -0.08
N ARG A 280 8.28 8.45 -1.11
CA ARG A 280 8.64 7.75 -2.35
C ARG A 280 9.60 8.56 -3.23
N VAL A 281 9.71 9.87 -3.00
CA VAL A 281 10.58 10.79 -3.76
C VAL A 281 11.56 11.58 -2.89
N ASP A 282 11.31 11.69 -1.58
CA ASP A 282 12.19 12.28 -0.58
C ASP A 282 12.32 11.35 0.64
N TRP A 283 13.42 10.60 0.71
CA TRP A 283 13.69 9.62 1.77
C TRP A 283 13.78 10.19 3.18
N LYS A 284 13.85 11.53 3.33
CA LYS A 284 13.82 12.20 4.63
C LYS A 284 12.43 12.29 5.23
N GLN A 285 11.39 12.09 4.42
CA GLN A 285 10.00 12.13 4.86
C GLN A 285 9.60 10.82 5.55
N PRO A 286 8.71 10.86 6.56
CA PRO A 286 8.25 9.66 7.23
C PRO A 286 7.54 8.74 6.23
N PRO A 287 7.95 7.46 6.14
CA PRO A 287 7.36 6.56 5.16
C PRO A 287 5.92 6.21 5.55
N ASN A 288 5.01 6.31 4.59
CA ASN A 288 3.65 5.78 4.70
C ASN A 288 3.43 4.68 3.65
N TYR A 289 3.49 3.43 4.10
CA TYR A 289 3.31 2.27 3.23
C TYR A 289 1.86 2.04 2.79
N ASN A 290 0.91 2.73 3.43
CA ASN A 290 -0.53 2.68 3.18
C ASN A 290 -1.01 3.95 2.46
N ASP A 291 -0.20 4.49 1.56
CA ASP A 291 -0.48 5.77 0.92
C ASP A 291 -1.50 5.80 -0.21
N ASN A 292 -2.29 4.74 -0.24
CA ASN A 292 -3.47 4.54 -1.05
C ASN A 292 -4.76 4.34 -0.22
N GLU A 293 -4.68 4.36 1.12
CA GLU A 293 -5.81 4.04 2.00
C GLU A 293 -6.78 5.22 2.19
N TYR A 294 -6.37 6.35 2.79
CA TYR A 294 -7.12 7.63 3.01
C TYR A 294 -8.65 7.66 2.79
N PHE A 295 -9.35 6.67 3.35
CA PHE A 295 -10.75 6.33 3.09
C PHE A 295 -11.73 6.89 4.14
N CYS A 296 -11.35 7.99 4.80
CA CYS A 296 -12.15 8.62 5.85
C CYS A 296 -12.41 7.73 7.07
N GLY A 297 -11.56 6.72 7.32
CA GLY A 297 -11.78 5.68 8.35
C GLY A 297 -12.74 4.55 7.94
N GLY A 298 -13.33 4.63 6.74
CA GLY A 298 -14.10 3.60 6.06
C GLY A 298 -15.58 3.96 6.04
N VAL A 299 -16.37 3.32 5.17
CA VAL A 299 -17.81 3.61 5.01
C VAL A 299 -18.55 3.63 6.35
N HIS A 300 -18.26 2.68 7.25
CA HIS A 300 -18.89 2.64 8.57
C HIS A 300 -18.55 3.86 9.44
N ALA A 301 -17.25 4.16 9.59
CA ALA A 301 -16.80 5.28 10.38
C ALA A 301 -17.34 6.60 9.80
N GLN A 302 -17.23 6.80 8.49
CA GLN A 302 -17.69 8.01 7.84
C GLN A 302 -19.19 8.25 8.03
N TYR A 303 -20.04 7.30 7.64
CA TYR A 303 -21.48 7.57 7.57
C TYR A 303 -22.23 7.30 8.87
N TYR A 304 -21.89 6.21 9.56
CA TYR A 304 -22.66 5.77 10.73
C TYR A 304 -22.13 6.34 12.04
N VAL A 305 -20.84 6.68 12.09
CA VAL A 305 -20.24 7.30 13.29
C VAL A 305 -20.05 8.81 13.10
N ASN A 306 -19.53 9.22 11.95
CA ASN A 306 -19.13 10.60 11.71
C ASN A 306 -20.23 11.44 11.05
N GLY A 307 -21.39 10.87 10.73
CA GLY A 307 -22.50 11.57 10.10
C GLY A 307 -22.19 12.05 8.69
N GLY A 308 -21.42 11.26 7.94
CA GLY A 308 -20.94 11.56 6.59
C GLY A 308 -19.62 12.33 6.52
N ARG A 309 -19.09 12.78 7.67
CA ARG A 309 -17.88 13.61 7.72
C ARG A 309 -16.60 12.78 7.50
N CYS A 310 -15.68 13.40 6.78
CA CYS A 310 -14.36 12.88 6.44
C CYS A 310 -13.30 13.94 6.75
N GLY A 311 -12.09 13.53 7.14
CA GLY A 311 -10.96 14.45 7.23
C GLY A 311 -10.73 15.20 5.90
N PRO A 312 -10.32 16.48 5.94
CA PRO A 312 -9.96 17.26 4.76
C PRO A 312 -9.05 16.51 3.77
N CYS A 313 -8.10 15.71 4.28
CA CYS A 313 -7.15 14.92 3.50
C CYS A 313 -7.33 13.40 3.63
N GLY A 314 -8.53 12.94 3.98
CA GLY A 314 -8.91 11.52 3.88
C GLY A 314 -8.66 10.68 5.14
N ASP A 315 -8.12 11.27 6.20
CA ASP A 315 -8.07 10.65 7.52
C ASP A 315 -9.48 10.48 8.14
N ASP A 316 -9.60 9.60 9.14
CA ASP A 316 -10.84 9.46 9.92
C ASP A 316 -11.16 10.77 10.64
N TRP A 317 -12.38 11.28 10.45
CA TRP A 317 -12.84 12.53 11.05
C TRP A 317 -12.73 12.56 12.59
N ARG A 318 -12.65 11.41 13.27
CA ARG A 318 -12.51 11.36 14.74
C ARG A 318 -11.09 11.55 15.24
N GLU A 319 -10.10 11.41 14.36
CA GLU A 319 -8.71 11.59 14.74
C GLU A 319 -8.43 13.02 15.21
N PRO A 320 -7.50 13.21 16.16
CA PRO A 320 -7.10 14.54 16.62
C PRO A 320 -6.58 15.39 15.46
N VAL A 321 -6.87 16.69 15.51
CA VAL A 321 -6.37 17.67 14.55
C VAL A 321 -5.04 18.25 15.06
N PRO A 322 -3.99 18.37 14.22
CA PRO A 322 -3.93 17.93 12.82
C PRO A 322 -3.88 16.40 12.69
N ARG A 323 -4.68 15.86 11.76
CA ARG A 323 -4.63 14.43 11.41
C ARG A 323 -3.39 14.13 10.59
N SER A 324 -3.07 12.86 10.42
CA SER A 324 -1.79 12.42 9.83
C SER A 324 -1.49 13.05 8.45
N ASN A 325 -2.50 13.22 7.59
CA ASN A 325 -2.32 13.80 6.24
C ASN A 325 -2.68 15.28 6.15
N GLU A 326 -3.09 15.91 7.24
CA GLU A 326 -3.37 17.35 7.29
C GLU A 326 -2.09 18.16 7.49
N ASN A 327 -2.12 19.46 7.16
CA ASN A 327 -0.97 20.32 7.40
C ASN A 327 -0.61 20.37 8.90
N GLY A 328 0.66 20.10 9.21
CA GLY A 328 1.14 19.93 10.60
C GLY A 328 0.98 18.51 11.17
N GLY A 329 0.36 17.59 10.42
CA GLY A 329 0.34 16.16 10.72
C GLY A 329 1.63 15.45 10.34
N VAL A 330 1.70 14.14 10.62
CA VAL A 330 2.89 13.30 10.38
C VAL A 330 3.40 13.39 8.93
N TYR A 331 2.48 13.43 7.95
CA TYR A 331 2.81 13.49 6.52
C TYR A 331 2.64 14.90 5.94
N GLY A 332 1.97 15.81 6.65
CA GLY A 332 1.78 17.20 6.25
C GLY A 332 2.94 18.12 6.64
N ASN A 333 4.16 17.75 6.25
CA ASN A 333 5.40 18.45 6.62
C ASN A 333 5.65 19.76 5.83
N GLY A 334 4.72 20.15 4.96
CA GLY A 334 4.79 21.39 4.18
C GLY A 334 5.84 21.42 3.08
N VAL A 335 6.23 20.25 2.58
CA VAL A 335 7.17 20.11 1.47
C VAL A 335 6.45 20.41 0.15
N VAL A 336 6.86 21.48 -0.52
CA VAL A 336 6.35 21.85 -1.84
C VAL A 336 7.35 21.39 -2.90
N LEU A 337 6.95 20.42 -3.74
CA LEU A 337 7.79 19.90 -4.82
C LEU A 337 7.41 20.45 -6.20
N SER A 338 6.27 21.09 -6.33
CA SER A 338 5.73 21.50 -7.63
C SER A 338 5.25 22.94 -7.61
N ASN A 339 5.70 23.70 -8.61
CA ASN A 339 5.30 25.07 -8.87
C ASN A 339 4.47 25.09 -10.15
N TYR A 340 3.33 25.76 -10.10
CA TYR A 340 2.43 25.96 -11.23
C TYR A 340 2.11 27.43 -11.39
N THR A 341 1.51 27.79 -12.52
CA THR A 341 1.10 29.17 -12.81
C THR A 341 -0.42 29.27 -12.78
N ALA A 342 -0.95 30.33 -12.19
CA ALA A 342 -2.39 30.57 -12.11
C ALA A 342 -3.05 30.49 -13.50
N GLY A 343 -4.25 29.91 -13.59
CA GLY A 343 -4.98 29.76 -14.85
C GLY A 343 -4.49 28.67 -15.81
N THR A 344 -3.32 28.05 -15.55
CA THR A 344 -2.79 27.00 -16.44
C THR A 344 -3.50 25.65 -16.27
N VAL A 345 -3.38 24.81 -17.30
CA VAL A 345 -3.85 23.42 -17.25
C VAL A 345 -2.76 22.55 -16.66
N LEU A 346 -3.08 21.90 -15.54
CA LEU A 346 -2.26 20.92 -14.85
C LEU A 346 -2.69 19.51 -15.24
N THR A 347 -1.75 18.68 -15.65
CA THR A 347 -1.95 17.22 -15.77
C THR A 347 -1.72 16.55 -14.42
N VAL A 348 -2.77 15.98 -13.86
CA VAL A 348 -2.74 15.17 -12.64
C VAL A 348 -2.62 13.70 -13.00
N LYS A 349 -1.64 13.00 -12.42
CA LYS A 349 -1.52 11.54 -12.54
C LYS A 349 -2.13 10.86 -11.32
N SER A 350 -3.13 10.01 -11.55
CA SER A 350 -3.80 9.23 -10.52
C SER A 350 -3.42 7.75 -10.63
N ILE A 351 -3.34 7.07 -9.48
CA ILE A 351 -3.16 5.62 -9.38
C ILE A 351 -4.32 5.08 -8.54
N LEU A 352 -5.10 4.15 -9.09
CA LEU A 352 -6.07 3.36 -8.34
C LEU A 352 -5.49 1.97 -8.13
N THR A 353 -5.48 1.52 -6.89
CA THR A 353 -5.10 0.15 -6.52
C THR A 353 -6.30 -0.79 -6.56
N ALA A 354 -7.52 -0.23 -6.50
CA ALA A 354 -8.75 -0.87 -6.90
C ALA A 354 -9.71 0.14 -7.53
N ASN A 355 -10.25 -0.23 -8.69
CA ASN A 355 -11.22 0.59 -9.39
C ASN A 355 -12.64 0.22 -8.96
N HIS A 356 -13.31 1.14 -8.29
CA HIS A 356 -14.70 1.00 -7.82
C HIS A 356 -15.68 1.89 -8.59
N LEU A 357 -15.30 2.26 -9.82
CA LEU A 357 -16.03 3.20 -10.68
C LEU A 357 -16.34 4.51 -9.95
N GLY A 358 -17.29 5.30 -10.43
CA GLY A 358 -17.63 6.59 -9.79
C GLY A 358 -16.82 7.72 -10.39
N SER A 359 -16.35 8.65 -9.56
CA SER A 359 -15.88 9.95 -10.04
C SER A 359 -14.76 10.57 -9.21
N ILE A 360 -13.81 11.18 -9.91
CA ILE A 360 -12.70 11.95 -9.33
C ILE A 360 -12.98 13.44 -9.44
N TYR A 361 -12.89 14.13 -8.32
CA TYR A 361 -13.05 15.57 -8.19
C TYR A 361 -11.76 16.19 -7.68
N PHE A 362 -11.53 17.45 -8.04
CA PHE A 362 -10.38 18.21 -7.59
C PHE A 362 -10.83 19.44 -6.82
N HIS A 363 -10.12 19.72 -5.74
CA HIS A 363 -10.35 20.91 -4.94
C HIS A 363 -9.02 21.53 -4.56
N ILE A 364 -8.99 22.83 -4.31
CA ILE A 364 -7.80 23.53 -3.86
C ILE A 364 -8.09 24.39 -2.64
N CYS A 365 -7.14 24.45 -1.72
CA CYS A 365 -7.19 25.30 -0.53
C CYS A 365 -5.92 26.14 -0.46
N GLU A 366 -6.04 27.45 -0.25
CA GLU A 366 -4.91 28.31 0.06
C GLU A 366 -4.63 28.29 1.56
N LEU A 367 -3.43 27.85 1.97
CA LEU A 367 -3.02 27.87 3.37
C LEU A 367 -2.58 29.29 3.77
N LYS A 368 -3.55 30.15 4.10
CA LYS A 368 -3.29 31.52 4.58
C LYS A 368 -2.37 31.55 5.80
N ASN A 369 -2.48 30.54 6.66
CA ASN A 369 -1.53 30.31 7.74
C ASN A 369 -0.84 28.94 7.54
N PRO A 370 0.43 28.90 7.12
CA PRO A 370 1.11 27.64 6.81
C PRO A 370 1.40 26.77 8.04
N THR A 371 1.14 27.26 9.26
CA THR A 371 1.31 26.49 10.51
C THR A 371 0.00 25.90 11.03
N GLN A 372 -1.13 26.09 10.34
CA GLN A 372 -2.43 25.59 10.76
C GLN A 372 -2.96 24.54 9.76
N PRO A 373 -3.68 23.52 10.22
CA PRO A 373 -4.31 22.55 9.34
C PRO A 373 -5.36 23.22 8.45
N GLU A 374 -5.45 22.77 7.20
CA GLU A 374 -6.60 23.12 6.34
C GLU A 374 -7.92 22.60 6.92
N THR A 375 -8.99 23.37 6.72
CA THR A 375 -10.36 22.95 7.08
C THR A 375 -11.16 22.62 5.83
N GLU A 376 -12.28 21.92 5.97
CA GLU A 376 -13.14 21.57 4.83
C GLU A 376 -13.62 22.83 4.08
N GLU A 377 -13.91 23.91 4.80
CA GLU A 377 -14.40 25.18 4.27
C GLU A 377 -13.36 25.93 3.41
N CYS A 378 -12.08 25.57 3.52
CA CYS A 378 -11.02 26.17 2.72
C CYS A 378 -11.05 25.67 1.26
N PHE A 379 -11.56 24.46 1.03
CA PHE A 379 -11.48 23.81 -0.27
C PHE A 379 -12.54 24.36 -1.24
N GLN A 380 -12.06 24.98 -2.32
CA GLN A 380 -12.88 25.37 -3.47
C GLN A 380 -12.72 24.36 -4.62
N PRO A 381 -13.76 24.12 -5.44
CA PRO A 381 -13.69 23.18 -6.55
C PRO A 381 -12.69 23.64 -7.63
N VAL A 382 -12.03 22.67 -8.25
CA VAL A 382 -11.19 22.85 -9.44
C VAL A 382 -11.77 21.99 -10.55
N TYR A 383 -12.08 22.62 -11.69
CA TYR A 383 -12.72 21.96 -12.82
C TYR A 383 -11.70 21.30 -13.74
N LEU A 384 -12.15 20.31 -14.50
CA LEU A 384 -11.38 19.73 -15.58
C LEU A 384 -11.16 20.77 -16.69
N ALA A 385 -10.12 20.57 -17.50
CA ALA A 385 -9.78 21.47 -18.59
C ALA A 385 -10.88 21.58 -19.67
N ASP A 386 -11.75 20.57 -19.77
CA ASP A 386 -12.93 20.57 -20.64
C ASP A 386 -14.16 21.28 -20.03
N GLY A 387 -14.03 21.82 -18.81
CA GLY A 387 -15.08 22.51 -18.09
C GLY A 387 -15.99 21.62 -17.25
N THR A 388 -15.83 20.29 -17.29
CA THR A 388 -16.60 19.38 -16.43
C THR A 388 -16.12 19.42 -14.98
N SER A 389 -17.00 19.04 -14.05
CA SER A 389 -16.69 19.08 -12.60
C SER A 389 -15.88 17.88 -12.10
N HIS A 390 -15.81 16.81 -12.87
CA HIS A 390 -15.21 15.55 -12.45
C HIS A 390 -14.84 14.65 -13.61
N TYR A 391 -13.91 13.74 -13.35
CA TYR A 391 -13.57 12.64 -14.25
C TYR A 391 -14.38 11.40 -13.87
N SER A 392 -15.16 10.86 -14.82
CA SER A 392 -15.87 9.59 -14.62
C SER A 392 -14.96 8.41 -14.95
N LEU A 393 -14.82 7.47 -14.03
CA LEU A 393 -13.91 6.33 -14.19
C LEU A 393 -14.46 5.27 -15.14
N HIS A 394 -13.61 4.77 -16.04
CA HIS A 394 -13.82 3.57 -16.83
C HIS A 394 -13.28 2.34 -16.05
N PRO A 395 -13.85 1.12 -16.22
CA PRO A 395 -13.38 -0.08 -15.52
C PRO A 395 -11.90 -0.45 -15.70
N THR A 396 -11.23 0.10 -16.71
CA THR A 396 -9.80 -0.16 -17.03
C THR A 396 -8.86 0.88 -16.46
N ASP A 397 -9.39 1.90 -15.76
CA ASP A 397 -8.57 2.98 -15.23
C ASP A 397 -7.90 2.52 -13.93
N TYR A 398 -6.58 2.32 -13.99
CA TYR A 398 -5.74 2.05 -12.82
C TYR A 398 -4.59 3.04 -12.72
N ILE A 399 -4.06 3.50 -13.85
CA ILE A 399 -3.10 4.61 -13.92
C ILE A 399 -3.57 5.51 -15.05
N PHE A 400 -3.95 6.74 -14.74
CA PHE A 400 -4.51 7.66 -15.72
C PHE A 400 -4.17 9.10 -15.41
N ASN A 401 -4.28 9.93 -16.45
CA ASN A 401 -4.03 11.36 -16.38
C ASN A 401 -5.33 12.14 -16.50
N THR A 402 -5.51 13.14 -15.66
CA THR A 402 -6.63 14.08 -15.73
C THR A 402 -6.09 15.49 -15.90
N LYS A 403 -6.64 16.25 -16.85
CA LYS A 403 -6.26 17.65 -17.06
C LYS A 403 -7.21 18.55 -16.27
N ILE A 404 -6.69 19.34 -15.34
CA ILE A 404 -7.46 20.29 -14.52
C ILE A 404 -7.02 21.72 -14.82
N LYS A 405 -7.93 22.69 -14.78
CA LYS A 405 -7.59 24.10 -14.96
C LYS A 405 -7.48 24.77 -13.60
N LEU A 406 -6.29 25.26 -13.23
CA LEU A 406 -6.10 25.99 -11.98
C LEU A 406 -6.91 27.31 -11.99
N PRO A 407 -7.45 27.75 -10.85
CA PRO A 407 -8.21 29.01 -10.80
C PRO A 407 -7.39 30.21 -11.30
N GLU A 408 -8.04 31.07 -12.08
CA GLU A 408 -7.43 32.33 -12.52
C GLU A 408 -7.26 33.28 -11.32
N GLY A 409 -6.13 33.97 -11.25
CA GLY A 409 -5.82 34.92 -10.17
C GLY A 409 -5.52 34.29 -8.80
N LEU A 410 -5.57 32.96 -8.64
CA LEU A 410 -5.15 32.31 -7.40
C LEU A 410 -3.63 32.20 -7.36
N THR A 411 -2.99 32.89 -6.42
CA THR A 411 -1.55 32.77 -6.13
C THR A 411 -1.34 32.35 -4.70
N CYS A 412 -0.43 31.41 -4.44
CA CYS A 412 -0.16 30.91 -3.10
C CYS A 412 1.24 30.31 -2.99
N GLU A 413 1.93 30.62 -1.91
CA GLU A 413 3.20 29.96 -1.54
C GLU A 413 2.97 28.50 -1.12
N ARG A 414 1.82 28.25 -0.48
CA ARG A 414 1.37 26.91 -0.11
C ARG A 414 -0.13 26.77 -0.37
N CYS A 415 -0.48 26.01 -1.39
CA CYS A 415 -1.81 25.49 -1.60
C CYS A 415 -1.85 23.99 -1.38
N VAL A 416 -3.01 23.49 -0.95
CA VAL A 416 -3.31 22.07 -0.88
C VAL A 416 -4.21 21.71 -2.05
N LEU A 417 -3.70 20.94 -3.00
CA LEU A 417 -4.51 20.31 -4.04
C LEU A 417 -5.05 18.99 -3.50
N ARG A 418 -6.37 18.87 -3.41
CA ARG A 418 -7.07 17.67 -2.97
C ARG A 418 -7.66 16.92 -4.15
N TRP A 419 -7.16 15.71 -4.35
CA TRP A 419 -7.81 14.67 -5.12
C TRP A 419 -8.91 14.04 -4.25
N HIS A 420 -10.12 13.92 -4.77
CA HIS A 420 -11.29 13.40 -4.07
C HIS A 420 -11.97 12.36 -4.94
N TYR A 421 -11.90 11.11 -4.53
CA TYR A 421 -12.56 10.00 -5.21
C TYR A 421 -13.81 9.59 -4.46
N ARG A 422 -14.96 9.73 -5.12
CA ARG A 422 -16.22 9.13 -4.71
C ARG A 422 -16.45 7.87 -5.53
N THR A 423 -16.47 6.71 -4.87
CA THR A 423 -16.72 5.43 -5.54
C THR A 423 -18.14 5.34 -6.10
N GLY A 424 -18.40 4.35 -6.95
CA GLY A 424 -19.69 4.17 -7.64
C GLY A 424 -20.21 2.74 -7.62
N ASN A 425 -19.67 1.88 -6.75
CA ASN A 425 -19.95 0.44 -6.71
C ASN A 425 -20.87 0.01 -5.56
N SER A 426 -21.38 0.94 -4.74
CA SER A 426 -22.35 0.62 -3.68
C SER A 426 -23.78 0.92 -4.12
N TRP A 427 -24.71 0.05 -3.77
CA TRP A 427 -26.15 0.25 -4.02
C TRP A 427 -26.75 1.15 -2.94
N GLY A 428 -27.55 2.15 -3.34
CA GLY A 428 -28.18 3.05 -2.38
C GLY A 428 -29.33 3.87 -2.96
N MET A 429 -29.94 4.71 -2.11
CA MET A 429 -31.02 5.62 -2.49
C MET A 429 -30.46 6.82 -3.26
N CYS A 430 -31.01 7.10 -4.42
CA CYS A 430 -30.71 8.29 -5.23
C CYS A 430 -31.56 9.48 -4.77
N GLU A 431 -31.21 10.70 -5.21
CA GLU A 431 -31.92 11.94 -4.83
C GLU A 431 -33.40 11.96 -5.26
N ASP A 432 -33.71 11.30 -6.38
CA ASP A 432 -35.07 11.16 -6.91
C ASP A 432 -35.90 10.08 -6.16
N GLY A 433 -35.34 9.48 -5.11
CA GLY A 433 -35.98 8.43 -4.32
C GLY A 433 -35.90 7.03 -4.95
N THR A 434 -35.27 6.86 -6.11
CA THR A 434 -34.98 5.54 -6.67
C THR A 434 -33.82 4.87 -5.94
N GLN A 435 -33.56 3.60 -6.23
CA GLN A 435 -32.36 2.90 -5.76
C GLN A 435 -31.57 2.39 -6.94
N ASN A 436 -30.28 2.71 -6.99
CA ASN A 436 -29.37 2.27 -8.04
C ASN A 436 -27.94 2.12 -7.49
N MET A 437 -27.10 1.50 -8.32
CA MET A 437 -25.65 1.45 -8.10
C MET A 437 -25.04 2.86 -8.18
N GLY A 438 -24.14 3.21 -7.27
CA GLY A 438 -23.48 4.53 -7.19
C GLY A 438 -24.27 5.61 -6.44
N CYS A 439 -25.49 5.29 -5.98
CA CYS A 439 -26.35 6.19 -5.22
C CYS A 439 -26.17 6.05 -3.71
N GLY A 440 -26.58 7.07 -2.95
CA GLY A 440 -26.47 7.10 -1.50
C GLY A 440 -25.02 7.19 -1.00
N ASN A 441 -24.76 6.55 0.14
CA ASN A 441 -23.44 6.53 0.79
C ASN A 441 -22.47 5.71 -0.05
N GLN A 442 -21.43 6.37 -0.56
CA GLN A 442 -20.35 5.74 -1.32
C GLN A 442 -19.05 5.92 -0.55
N GLU A 443 -18.10 5.02 -0.72
CA GLU A 443 -16.80 5.19 -0.09
C GLU A 443 -16.07 6.40 -0.70
N ILE A 444 -15.38 7.15 0.15
CA ILE A 444 -14.68 8.37 -0.21
C ILE A 444 -13.20 8.21 0.09
N PHE A 445 -12.36 8.53 -0.88
CA PHE A 445 -10.91 8.65 -0.72
C PHE A 445 -10.49 10.08 -0.97
N ARG A 446 -9.58 10.60 -0.14
CA ARG A 446 -9.01 11.94 -0.36
C ARG A 446 -7.50 11.88 -0.24
N SER A 447 -6.82 12.55 -1.15
CA SER A 447 -5.36 12.64 -1.17
C SER A 447 -4.96 14.09 -1.39
N CYS A 448 -4.04 14.60 -0.58
CA CYS A 448 -3.63 16.01 -0.57
C CYS A 448 -2.16 16.18 -0.98
N ALA A 449 -1.88 17.12 -1.87
CA ALA A 449 -0.54 17.53 -2.25
C ALA A 449 -0.30 19.01 -1.96
N ASP A 450 0.86 19.35 -1.41
CA ASP A 450 1.28 20.74 -1.24
C ASP A 450 1.93 21.24 -2.54
N ILE A 451 1.37 22.31 -3.11
CA ILE A 451 1.82 22.93 -4.35
C ILE A 451 1.98 24.44 -4.17
N ARG A 452 2.76 25.08 -5.04
CA ARG A 452 2.85 26.53 -5.14
C ARG A 452 2.21 27.00 -6.44
N ILE A 453 1.45 28.10 -6.38
CA ILE A 453 0.87 28.75 -7.56
C ILE A 453 1.41 30.17 -7.68
N LEU A 454 2.10 30.42 -8.78
CA LEU A 454 2.68 31.70 -9.16
C LEU A 454 1.65 32.54 -9.91
N ALA A 455 1.85 33.86 -9.91
CA ALA A 455 1.05 34.76 -10.74
C ALA A 455 1.19 34.38 -12.22
N GLY A 456 0.08 34.39 -12.95
CA GLY A 456 0.12 34.35 -14.41
C GLY A 456 0.64 35.67 -14.93
N ASP A 457 1.53 35.64 -15.92
CA ASP A 457 1.91 36.82 -16.68
C ASP A 457 0.66 37.30 -17.41
N GLY A 458 -0.07 38.22 -16.78
CA GLY A 458 -1.16 38.91 -17.43
C GLY A 458 -0.58 39.60 -18.66
N ALA A 459 -0.93 39.12 -19.85
CA ALA A 459 -0.80 39.89 -21.06
C ALA A 459 -1.65 41.16 -20.86
N SER A 460 -1.01 42.19 -20.33
CA SER A 460 -1.50 43.56 -20.40
C SER A 460 -1.66 43.86 -21.88
N ASN A 461 -2.92 44.00 -22.29
CA ASN A 461 -3.28 44.70 -23.52
C ASN A 461 -2.86 46.18 -23.37
N GLU A 462 -1.56 46.44 -23.46
CA GLU A 462 -1.05 47.71 -23.93
C GLU A 462 -0.49 47.43 -25.32
N ALA A 463 -1.27 47.81 -26.32
CA ALA A 463 -0.86 47.77 -27.71
C ALA A 463 0.44 48.58 -27.86
N PRO A 464 1.54 48.00 -28.39
CA PRO A 464 2.65 48.79 -28.85
C PRO A 464 2.18 49.56 -30.08
N SER A 465 2.21 50.88 -29.99
CA SER A 465 2.04 51.78 -31.13
C SER A 465 3.04 51.44 -32.22
N ASP A 466 2.48 51.18 -33.40
CA ASP A 466 3.13 51.17 -34.70
C ASP A 466 4.03 52.41 -34.90
N SER A 467 5.31 52.17 -35.16
CA SER A 467 6.15 53.01 -36.00
C SER A 467 7.25 52.13 -36.59
N GLY A 468 6.96 51.58 -37.77
CA GLY A 468 7.96 50.95 -38.61
C GLY A 468 9.03 51.92 -39.11
N GLU A 469 10.21 51.37 -39.39
CA GLU A 469 11.01 51.70 -40.57
C GLU A 469 12.06 50.60 -40.79
N ASN A 470 12.48 50.49 -42.05
CA ASN A 470 12.78 49.28 -42.81
C ASN A 470 14.27 49.19 -43.20
N GLU A 471 14.63 48.14 -43.96
CA GLU A 471 15.89 47.87 -44.72
C GLU A 471 16.95 47.02 -43.98
N GLY A 472 17.54 45.94 -44.53
CA GLY A 472 17.49 45.21 -45.81
C GLY A 472 18.25 43.88 -45.63
N SER A 473 17.79 42.77 -46.22
CA SER A 473 18.23 42.19 -47.52
C SER A 473 19.31 41.10 -47.38
N ASP A 474 18.95 39.83 -47.58
CA ASP A 474 19.39 38.99 -48.72
C ASP A 474 19.25 37.47 -48.45
N ASP A 475 18.89 36.80 -49.54
CA ASP A 475 18.31 35.45 -49.71
C ASP A 475 19.28 34.27 -49.49
N GLU A 476 18.72 33.07 -49.21
CA GLU A 476 18.80 31.89 -50.11
C GLU A 476 17.99 30.68 -49.55
N ASP A 477 17.13 30.13 -50.41
CA ASP A 477 16.29 28.93 -50.24
C ASP A 477 17.07 27.60 -50.41
N GLU A 478 16.77 26.56 -49.62
CA GLU A 478 16.11 25.31 -50.11
C GLU A 478 16.05 24.18 -49.04
N SER A 479 14.81 23.76 -48.76
CA SER A 479 14.30 22.39 -48.51
C SER A 479 14.94 21.43 -47.49
N SER A 480 14.18 21.09 -46.42
CA SER A 480 13.55 19.76 -46.28
C SER A 480 12.61 19.69 -45.06
N GLU A 481 11.40 19.19 -45.30
CA GLU A 481 10.36 18.65 -44.40
C GLU A 481 10.96 17.98 -43.15
N GLY A 482 10.47 18.10 -41.92
CA GLY A 482 9.11 18.28 -41.39
C GLY A 482 9.08 17.44 -40.11
N ALA A 483 9.43 18.04 -38.97
CA ALA A 483 9.35 17.40 -37.65
C ALA A 483 8.40 18.23 -36.79
N ASP A 484 7.26 17.64 -36.46
CA ASP A 484 6.26 18.21 -35.58
C ASP A 484 6.90 18.62 -34.25
N ALA A 485 6.80 19.91 -33.92
CA ALA A 485 7.24 20.45 -32.65
C ALA A 485 6.28 19.97 -31.55
N GLU A 486 6.71 18.97 -30.78
CA GLU A 486 6.04 18.59 -29.55
C GLU A 486 6.10 19.72 -28.52
N ASP A 487 4.93 19.96 -27.93
CA ASP A 487 4.54 20.95 -26.94
C ASP A 487 5.54 21.04 -25.77
N ALA A 488 6.26 22.15 -25.70
CA ALA A 488 7.20 22.47 -24.63
C ALA A 488 6.45 22.91 -23.36
N ASN A 489 5.68 22.02 -22.73
CA ASN A 489 5.17 22.22 -21.38
C ASN A 489 4.97 20.92 -20.58
N GLU A 490 5.79 19.89 -20.87
CA GLU A 490 5.84 18.70 -20.05
C GLU A 490 6.76 18.95 -18.84
N SER A 491 6.16 19.18 -17.67
CA SER A 491 6.88 19.22 -16.40
C SER A 491 7.60 17.89 -16.19
N LYS A 492 8.94 17.89 -16.33
CA LYS A 492 9.78 16.72 -16.03
C LYS A 492 9.43 16.17 -14.64
N PRO A 493 9.23 14.85 -14.48
CA PRO A 493 9.04 14.27 -13.16
C PRO A 493 10.28 14.58 -12.31
N CYS A 494 10.07 15.28 -11.20
CA CYS A 494 11.12 15.65 -10.27
C CYS A 494 11.58 14.42 -9.48
N PHE A 495 12.42 13.59 -10.08
CA PHE A 495 13.26 12.64 -9.37
C PHE A 495 14.59 13.32 -9.07
N LEU A 496 14.83 13.67 -7.80
CA LEU A 496 16.17 14.08 -7.38
C LEU A 496 17.12 12.88 -7.51
N PRO A 497 18.28 13.00 -8.18
CA PRO A 497 19.26 11.93 -8.22
C PRO A 497 19.86 11.71 -6.83
N PRO A 498 20.13 10.46 -6.41
CA PRO A 498 20.77 10.20 -5.13
C PRO A 498 22.19 10.77 -5.14
N GLN A 499 22.45 11.71 -4.23
CA GLN A 499 23.81 12.08 -3.88
C GLN A 499 24.48 10.87 -3.22
N ASN A 500 25.49 10.34 -3.92
CA ASN A 500 26.56 9.46 -3.44
C ASN A 500 26.49 9.00 -1.98
N LEU A 501 26.03 7.77 -1.76
CA LEU A 501 26.39 6.99 -0.57
C LEU A 501 27.85 6.54 -0.70
N ARG A 502 28.77 7.42 -0.29
CA ARG A 502 30.12 7.04 0.15
C ARG A 502 30.22 7.30 1.65
N LYS A 503 29.98 6.25 2.43
CA LYS A 503 30.80 5.72 3.54
C LYS A 503 29.92 5.03 4.56
#